data_AF-A0A316X8C2-F1
#
_entry.id   AF-A0A316X8C2-F1
#
_cell.length_a   1.000
_cell.length_b   1.000
_cell.length_c   1.000
_cell.angle_alpha   90.00
_cell.angle_beta   90.00
_cell.angle_gamma   90.00
#
_symmetry.space_group_name_H-M   'P 1'
#
loop_
_entity.id
_entity.type
_entity.pdbx_description
1 polymer ?
#
loop_
_entity_poly.entity_id
_entity_poly.type
_entity_poly.pdbx_seq_one_letter_code
_entity_poly.pdbx_strand_id
1 'polypeptide(L)'
;MDRLKNDGEGDVPETHNQTSAQNQMKADNQQKMDDQRAENEEKDKKEEGLLLAIDGAKIKFNAHMGTFKVLSNVPTTQDKLTGTIVEKQIPNFIFDDGFQMIALTEWQDFGTAKVQENYVLLKKSTLPGTGKMPGSVPPETGKIEFVTSGQVNAPESIDAKGAPVPEQKEDKRCYCDRDLTIDELKLIIKQLRASEKKNSTAIFDDENCPLQESDKTDERLLVEINAMFKTYHINTCIRKIHFFAQCYHETARLGTTLEYASGVGYDPGNHPESKQHGHTEVGDGPRYKGRGAMQLTWRDQQKEYFSYVISKKLQLLQGKKIDELFNRKKQYQEKYIYTKIKFDKDGKPVLDKKKRKIKEKVVDLIDVDSAGLLANNLFFAIDSAGWFWDIYKTIEYSSKANKTKYREILHKNLNEVSDYGDKYLSIISKFVNGGGNGMAERNVYYNELKTNVFKFNTNCINRDKIKK
;
A
#
# COMPACT_ATOMS: atom_id res chain seq x y z
N MET A 1 -3.67 -68.20 14.66
CA MET A 1 -4.80 -69.04 15.06
C MET A 1 -6.07 -68.37 14.55
N ASP A 2 -6.77 -69.03 13.61
CA ASP A 2 -8.23 -69.15 13.41
C ASP A 2 -9.18 -68.22 14.21
N ARG A 3 -10.34 -67.72 13.76
CA ARG A 3 -11.23 -67.73 12.56
C ARG A 3 -12.23 -66.57 12.84
N LEU A 4 -12.91 -65.94 11.87
CA LEU A 4 -14.26 -66.32 11.39
C LEU A 4 -14.77 -65.29 10.36
N LYS A 5 -15.49 -65.77 9.34
CA LYS A 5 -16.30 -65.04 8.36
C LYS A 5 -17.68 -64.68 8.93
N ASN A 6 -18.32 -63.63 8.41
CA ASN A 6 -19.70 -63.67 7.90
C ASN A 6 -20.08 -62.36 7.15
N ASP A 7 -20.79 -62.54 6.03
CA ASP A 7 -21.35 -61.52 5.14
C ASP A 7 -22.73 -61.00 5.63
N GLY A 8 -23.13 -59.81 5.18
CA GLY A 8 -24.50 -59.28 5.26
C GLY A 8 -24.65 -57.91 4.56
N GLU A 9 -25.51 -57.85 3.54
CA GLU A 9 -25.83 -56.69 2.68
C GLU A 9 -26.59 -55.55 3.39
N GLY A 10 -26.48 -54.31 2.88
CA GLY A 10 -27.45 -53.22 3.12
C GLY A 10 -26.95 -51.78 2.87
N ASP A 11 -27.53 -51.12 1.85
CA ASP A 11 -27.65 -49.67 1.54
C ASP A 11 -26.50 -48.85 0.92
N VAL A 12 -26.81 -48.24 -0.24
CA VAL A 12 -26.05 -47.19 -0.96
C VAL A 12 -26.92 -45.91 -1.01
N PRO A 13 -26.39 -44.71 -0.70
CA PRO A 13 -27.06 -43.45 -1.03
C PRO A 13 -26.53 -42.79 -2.32
N GLU A 14 -27.46 -42.17 -3.04
CA GLU A 14 -27.35 -41.48 -4.33
C GLU A 14 -26.41 -40.26 -4.35
N THR A 15 -25.67 -40.06 -5.46
CA THR A 15 -24.86 -38.86 -5.77
C THR A 15 -25.18 -38.34 -7.18
N HIS A 16 -26.24 -37.54 -7.34
CA HIS A 16 -26.54 -36.92 -8.64
C HIS A 16 -26.92 -35.42 -8.63
N ASN A 17 -26.93 -34.73 -7.48
CA ASN A 17 -27.38 -33.33 -7.40
C ASN A 17 -26.27 -32.24 -7.26
N GLN A 18 -24.98 -32.60 -7.21
CA GLN A 18 -23.90 -31.60 -7.01
C GLN A 18 -23.28 -31.04 -8.29
N THR A 19 -23.41 -31.73 -9.42
CA THR A 19 -22.66 -31.40 -10.66
C THR A 19 -23.31 -30.30 -11.51
N SER A 20 -24.63 -30.10 -11.41
CA SER A 20 -25.36 -29.09 -12.19
C SER A 20 -25.16 -27.66 -11.67
N ALA A 21 -25.16 -27.48 -10.34
CA ALA A 21 -24.95 -26.19 -9.70
C ALA A 21 -23.53 -25.63 -9.92
N GLN A 22 -22.51 -26.50 -9.95
CA GLN A 22 -21.13 -26.10 -10.21
C GLN A 22 -20.89 -25.61 -11.65
N ASN A 23 -21.60 -26.17 -12.64
CA ASN A 23 -21.47 -25.75 -14.03
C ASN A 23 -22.15 -24.40 -14.30
N GLN A 24 -23.26 -24.12 -13.61
CA GLN A 24 -23.96 -22.83 -13.72
C GLN A 24 -23.17 -21.69 -13.05
N MET A 25 -22.57 -21.95 -11.87
CA MET A 25 -21.66 -20.98 -11.23
C MET A 25 -20.41 -20.66 -12.05
N LYS A 26 -19.90 -21.61 -12.87
CA LYS A 26 -18.76 -21.36 -13.75
C LYS A 26 -19.11 -20.44 -14.93
N ALA A 27 -20.29 -20.60 -15.52
CA ALA A 27 -20.74 -19.75 -16.61
C ALA A 27 -21.01 -18.31 -16.14
N ASP A 28 -21.67 -18.14 -14.99
CA ASP A 28 -21.97 -16.82 -14.42
C ASP A 28 -20.70 -16.07 -13.98
N ASN A 29 -19.67 -16.80 -13.55
CA ASN A 29 -18.37 -16.22 -13.21
C ASN A 29 -17.57 -15.80 -14.45
N GLN A 30 -17.66 -16.55 -15.55
CA GLN A 30 -16.98 -16.19 -16.80
C GLN A 30 -17.55 -14.88 -17.39
N GLN A 31 -18.88 -14.76 -17.44
CA GLN A 31 -19.56 -13.55 -17.91
C GLN A 31 -19.16 -12.30 -17.08
N LYS A 32 -19.10 -12.44 -15.74
CA LYS A 32 -18.66 -11.36 -14.84
C LYS A 32 -17.19 -10.95 -15.04
N MET A 33 -16.32 -11.88 -15.43
CA MET A 33 -14.92 -11.55 -15.69
C MET A 33 -14.74 -10.80 -17.01
N ASP A 34 -15.55 -11.11 -18.03
CA ASP A 34 -15.49 -10.44 -19.33
C ASP A 34 -16.04 -8.99 -19.23
N ASP A 35 -17.12 -8.79 -18.47
CA ASP A 35 -17.65 -7.44 -18.15
C ASP A 35 -16.60 -6.60 -17.38
N GLN A 36 -15.87 -7.24 -16.45
CA GLN A 36 -14.82 -6.58 -15.68
C GLN A 36 -13.57 -6.25 -16.50
N ARG A 37 -13.30 -7.00 -17.58
CA ARG A 37 -12.21 -6.71 -18.52
C ARG A 37 -12.50 -5.46 -19.34
N ALA A 38 -13.73 -5.32 -19.83
CA ALA A 38 -14.18 -4.13 -20.56
C ALA A 38 -14.16 -2.87 -19.67
N GLU A 39 -14.56 -2.99 -18.40
CA GLU A 39 -14.45 -1.87 -17.44
C GLU A 39 -13.00 -1.45 -17.14
N ASN A 40 -12.06 -2.39 -17.15
CA ASN A 40 -10.63 -2.08 -16.94
C ASN A 40 -10.01 -1.43 -18.17
N GLU A 41 -10.35 -1.86 -19.39
CA GLU A 41 -9.90 -1.21 -20.63
C GLU A 41 -10.37 0.26 -20.73
N GLU A 42 -11.58 0.56 -20.26
CA GLU A 42 -12.08 1.94 -20.19
C GLU A 42 -11.38 2.79 -19.11
N LYS A 43 -10.94 2.17 -18.01
CA LYS A 43 -10.12 2.85 -16.99
C LYS A 43 -8.71 3.13 -17.50
N ASP A 44 -8.09 2.19 -18.19
CA ASP A 44 -6.74 2.34 -18.77
C ASP A 44 -6.72 3.47 -19.81
N LYS A 45 -7.75 3.56 -20.67
CA LYS A 45 -7.91 4.70 -21.61
C LYS A 45 -8.06 6.04 -20.89
N LYS A 46 -8.76 6.05 -19.75
CA LYS A 46 -8.96 7.26 -18.94
C LYS A 46 -7.66 7.70 -18.26
N GLU A 47 -6.86 6.77 -17.78
CA GLU A 47 -5.53 7.04 -17.21
C GLU A 47 -4.55 7.50 -18.30
N GLU A 48 -4.56 6.88 -19.48
CA GLU A 48 -3.75 7.30 -20.62
C GLU A 48 -4.13 8.72 -21.12
N GLY A 49 -5.38 9.13 -20.98
CA GLY A 49 -5.80 10.50 -21.28
C GLY A 49 -5.20 11.57 -20.35
N LEU A 50 -4.69 11.18 -19.17
CA LEU A 50 -4.14 12.09 -18.15
C LEU A 50 -2.63 12.27 -18.23
N LEU A 51 -1.95 11.64 -19.19
CA LEU A 51 -0.51 11.80 -19.37
C LEU A 51 -0.17 13.23 -19.83
N LEU A 52 0.94 13.80 -19.36
CA LEU A 52 1.40 15.13 -19.79
C LEU A 52 1.81 15.14 -21.27
N ALA A 53 1.26 16.08 -22.03
CA ALA A 53 1.79 16.37 -23.35
C ALA A 53 3.12 17.14 -23.24
N ILE A 54 4.21 16.55 -23.73
CA ILE A 54 5.56 17.13 -23.71
C ILE A 54 6.09 17.35 -25.14
N ASP A 55 7.21 18.07 -25.28
CA ASP A 55 7.81 18.34 -26.60
C ASP A 55 8.01 17.06 -27.42
N GLY A 56 7.60 17.10 -28.68
CA GLY A 56 7.67 15.96 -29.60
C GLY A 56 6.48 15.00 -29.51
N ALA A 57 5.45 15.30 -28.72
CA ALA A 57 4.18 14.59 -28.74
C ALA A 57 3.57 14.56 -30.16
N LYS A 58 2.96 13.44 -30.55
CA LYS A 58 2.28 13.32 -31.85
C LYS A 58 0.86 13.85 -31.76
N ILE A 59 0.45 14.60 -32.78
CA ILE A 59 -0.86 15.23 -32.87
C ILE A 59 -1.56 14.88 -34.17
N LYS A 60 -2.87 15.12 -34.21
CA LYS A 60 -3.68 15.09 -35.43
C LYS A 60 -4.64 16.27 -35.50
N PHE A 61 -4.99 16.67 -36.70
CA PHE A 61 -6.11 17.57 -37.01
C PHE A 61 -6.87 16.97 -38.19
N ASN A 62 -8.10 16.49 -37.95
CA ASN A 62 -8.81 15.62 -38.90
C ASN A 62 -7.91 14.45 -39.34
N ALA A 63 -7.56 14.36 -40.63
CA ALA A 63 -6.68 13.34 -41.18
C ALA A 63 -5.19 13.73 -41.19
N HIS A 64 -4.86 14.98 -40.84
CA HIS A 64 -3.50 15.53 -40.91
C HIS A 64 -2.72 15.19 -39.63
N MET A 65 -1.63 14.45 -39.76
CA MET A 65 -0.75 14.09 -38.64
C MET A 65 0.38 15.10 -38.49
N GLY A 66 0.84 15.30 -37.26
CA GLY A 66 1.92 16.24 -37.00
C GLY A 66 2.62 16.01 -35.67
N THR A 67 3.50 16.96 -35.36
CA THR A 67 4.30 16.98 -34.13
C THR A 67 4.05 18.28 -33.37
N PHE A 68 3.82 18.16 -32.07
CA PHE A 68 3.70 19.26 -31.14
C PHE A 68 5.08 19.75 -30.67
N LYS A 69 5.27 21.07 -30.68
CA LYS A 69 6.48 21.74 -30.23
C LYS A 69 6.21 22.72 -29.11
N VAL A 70 6.95 22.58 -28.02
CA VAL A 70 6.93 23.51 -26.89
C VAL A 70 7.98 24.58 -27.15
N LEU A 71 7.55 25.82 -27.28
CA LEU A 71 8.43 26.94 -27.65
C LEU A 71 8.72 27.86 -26.46
N SER A 72 7.97 27.73 -25.36
CA SER A 72 8.22 28.47 -24.13
C SER A 72 9.39 27.88 -23.35
N ASN A 73 10.11 28.73 -22.62
CA ASN A 73 11.22 28.30 -21.76
C ASN A 73 10.71 27.79 -20.40
N VAL A 74 10.20 26.57 -20.41
CA VAL A 74 9.57 25.90 -19.26
C VAL A 74 10.42 24.73 -18.75
N PRO A 75 10.26 24.33 -17.48
CA PRO A 75 10.83 23.10 -16.94
C PRO A 75 10.55 21.87 -17.81
N THR A 76 11.41 20.87 -17.69
CA THR A 76 11.31 19.61 -18.41
C THR A 76 10.61 18.53 -17.58
N THR A 77 9.77 17.72 -18.21
CA THR A 77 9.29 16.43 -17.69
C THR A 77 9.92 15.32 -18.53
N GLN A 78 10.59 14.36 -17.89
CA GLN A 78 11.35 13.29 -18.58
C GLN A 78 12.32 13.85 -19.64
N ASP A 79 13.10 14.87 -19.26
CA ASP A 79 14.11 15.52 -20.10
C ASP A 79 13.59 16.23 -21.37
N LYS A 80 12.27 16.41 -21.51
CA LYS A 80 11.68 17.24 -22.58
C LYS A 80 10.80 18.34 -22.00
N LEU A 81 10.70 19.47 -22.70
CA LEU A 81 9.90 20.62 -22.25
C LEU A 81 8.43 20.23 -22.07
N THR A 82 7.82 20.67 -20.96
CA THR A 82 6.43 20.36 -20.63
C THR A 82 5.46 21.27 -21.38
N GLY A 83 4.47 20.71 -22.08
CA GLY A 83 3.45 21.49 -22.77
C GLY A 83 2.52 22.21 -21.80
N THR A 84 2.19 23.46 -22.08
CA THR A 84 1.24 24.28 -21.29
C THR A 84 0.26 25.01 -22.18
N ILE A 85 -0.80 25.57 -21.61
CA ILE A 85 -1.86 26.27 -22.35
C ILE A 85 -1.39 27.50 -23.14
N VAL A 86 -0.17 27.99 -22.90
CA VAL A 86 0.40 29.09 -23.69
C VAL A 86 0.90 28.61 -25.06
N GLU A 87 1.08 27.31 -25.26
CA GLU A 87 1.46 26.69 -26.54
C GLU A 87 0.23 26.62 -27.47
N LYS A 88 -0.19 27.77 -27.99
CA LYS A 88 -1.36 27.93 -28.88
C LYS A 88 -1.08 28.80 -30.11
N GLN A 89 0.18 28.91 -30.52
CA GLN A 89 0.59 29.60 -31.73
C GLN A 89 0.77 28.60 -32.87
N ILE A 90 0.58 29.04 -34.12
CA ILE A 90 0.74 28.18 -35.31
C ILE A 90 2.09 27.42 -35.31
N PRO A 91 3.24 28.03 -34.96
CA PRO A 91 4.52 27.33 -34.91
C PRO A 91 4.63 26.19 -33.88
N ASN A 92 3.69 26.08 -32.93
CA ASN A 92 3.63 24.95 -32.00
C ASN A 92 3.21 23.64 -32.69
N PHE A 93 2.70 23.70 -33.93
CA PHE A 93 2.11 22.57 -34.64
C PHE A 93 2.75 22.42 -36.01
N ILE A 94 3.48 21.32 -36.21
CA ILE A 94 4.16 21.01 -37.47
C ILE A 94 3.48 19.80 -38.08
N PHE A 95 2.75 19.98 -39.18
CA PHE A 95 2.07 18.89 -39.89
C PHE A 95 2.97 18.26 -40.95
N ASP A 96 2.98 16.94 -40.98
CA ASP A 96 3.91 16.14 -41.77
C ASP A 96 3.65 16.26 -43.30
N ASP A 97 2.42 16.63 -43.68
CA ASP A 97 1.97 16.79 -45.07
C ASP A 97 1.94 18.26 -45.54
N GLY A 98 2.37 19.19 -44.70
CA GLY A 98 2.38 20.62 -45.02
C GLY A 98 1.04 21.34 -44.79
N PHE A 99 0.06 20.70 -44.13
CA PHE A 99 -1.15 21.37 -43.65
C PHE A 99 -0.81 22.55 -42.72
N GLN A 100 -1.56 23.65 -42.84
CA GLN A 100 -1.30 24.87 -42.08
C GLN A 100 -2.52 25.31 -41.30
N MET A 101 -2.32 25.55 -40.00
CA MET A 101 -3.32 26.22 -39.17
C MET A 101 -3.45 27.69 -39.59
N ILE A 102 -4.70 28.16 -39.66
CA ILE A 102 -5.05 29.56 -39.99
C ILE A 102 -5.47 30.29 -38.72
N ALA A 103 -6.33 29.67 -37.92
CA ALA A 103 -6.80 30.23 -36.66
C ALA A 103 -6.90 29.13 -35.60
N LEU A 104 -6.56 29.52 -34.37
CA LEU A 104 -6.61 28.69 -33.18
C LEU A 104 -7.45 29.41 -32.13
N THR A 105 -8.12 28.63 -31.29
CA THR A 105 -8.98 29.15 -30.23
C THR A 105 -8.32 28.94 -28.86
N GLU A 106 -9.05 28.43 -27.89
CA GLU A 106 -8.56 28.12 -26.56
C GLU A 106 -8.45 26.61 -26.35
N TRP A 107 -7.45 26.22 -25.57
CA TRP A 107 -7.29 24.83 -25.16
C TRP A 107 -8.50 24.35 -24.37
N GLN A 108 -8.86 23.09 -24.57
CA GLN A 108 -9.90 22.36 -23.85
C GLN A 108 -9.27 21.12 -23.20
N ASP A 109 -9.86 20.64 -22.11
CA ASP A 109 -9.46 19.39 -21.44
C ASP A 109 -7.98 19.33 -21.00
N PHE A 110 -7.44 20.48 -20.58
CA PHE A 110 -6.07 20.64 -20.05
C PHE A 110 -5.98 20.48 -18.52
N GLY A 111 -4.76 20.29 -18.00
CA GLY A 111 -4.45 20.03 -16.59
C GLY A 111 -4.60 21.23 -15.63
N THR A 112 -4.66 20.98 -14.32
CA THR A 112 -4.65 21.90 -13.18
C THR A 112 -3.24 22.20 -12.76
N ALA A 113 -2.32 21.26 -12.95
CA ALA A 113 -0.95 21.48 -12.56
C ALA A 113 -0.43 22.69 -13.34
N LYS A 114 0.29 23.55 -12.63
CA LYS A 114 0.89 24.74 -13.22
C LYS A 114 2.38 24.56 -13.31
N VAL A 115 2.93 24.92 -14.45
CA VAL A 115 4.36 25.06 -14.67
C VAL A 115 4.59 26.53 -15.00
N GLN A 116 5.36 27.23 -14.15
CA GLN A 116 5.58 28.68 -14.25
C GLN A 116 4.26 29.45 -14.42
N GLU A 117 3.30 29.20 -13.53
CA GLU A 117 1.96 29.80 -13.51
C GLU A 117 0.98 29.40 -14.63
N ASN A 118 1.43 28.64 -15.63
CA ASN A 118 0.58 28.21 -16.76
C ASN A 118 0.12 26.75 -16.59
N TYR A 119 -1.15 26.50 -16.85
CA TYR A 119 -1.73 25.16 -16.80
C TYR A 119 -1.09 24.22 -17.83
N VAL A 120 -0.80 22.98 -17.45
CA VAL A 120 -0.19 21.97 -18.33
C VAL A 120 -1.18 21.34 -19.30
N LEU A 121 -0.68 20.83 -20.43
CA LEU A 121 -1.46 20.07 -21.40
C LEU A 121 -1.40 18.57 -21.11
N LEU A 122 -2.50 17.87 -21.38
CA LEU A 122 -2.66 16.43 -21.20
C LEU A 122 -2.85 15.75 -22.56
N LYS A 123 -2.69 14.42 -22.64
CA LYS A 123 -2.97 13.64 -23.86
C LYS A 123 -4.42 13.84 -24.33
N LYS A 124 -5.37 13.99 -23.41
CA LYS A 124 -6.77 14.29 -23.76
C LYS A 124 -7.04 15.75 -24.16
N SER A 125 -6.07 16.65 -24.03
CA SER A 125 -6.28 18.07 -24.33
C SER A 125 -6.51 18.28 -25.81
N THR A 126 -7.43 19.19 -26.14
CA THR A 126 -7.77 19.51 -27.53
C THR A 126 -7.74 21.02 -27.79
N LEU A 127 -7.34 21.41 -28.99
CA LEU A 127 -7.31 22.82 -29.41
C LEU A 127 -8.15 23.00 -30.68
N PRO A 128 -9.36 23.55 -30.60
CA PRO A 128 -10.16 23.84 -31.78
C PRO A 128 -9.52 24.91 -32.66
N GLY A 129 -9.67 24.76 -33.96
CA GLY A 129 -9.13 25.71 -34.93
C GLY A 129 -9.62 25.45 -36.34
N THR A 130 -9.13 26.28 -37.26
CA THR A 130 -9.30 26.10 -38.69
C THR A 130 -7.93 26.03 -39.36
N GLY A 131 -7.79 25.14 -40.33
CA GLY A 131 -6.58 24.98 -41.11
C GLY A 131 -6.89 24.70 -42.57
N LYS A 132 -5.86 24.68 -43.40
CA LYS A 132 -5.97 24.29 -44.81
C LYS A 132 -4.67 23.72 -45.34
N MET A 133 -4.80 22.91 -46.38
CA MET A 133 -3.65 22.63 -47.23
C MET A 133 -3.29 23.88 -48.05
N PRO A 134 -1.99 24.11 -48.30
CA PRO A 134 -1.56 25.15 -49.22
C PRO A 134 -2.24 24.96 -50.60
N GLY A 135 -3.06 25.94 -51.00
CA GLY A 135 -3.77 25.92 -52.29
C GLY A 135 -5.17 25.28 -52.30
N SER A 136 -5.69 24.78 -51.18
CA SER A 136 -7.06 24.23 -51.11
C SER A 136 -8.11 25.27 -50.64
N VAL A 137 -9.35 25.12 -51.14
CA VAL A 137 -10.56 25.81 -50.66
C VAL A 137 -11.69 24.78 -50.65
N PRO A 138 -12.48 24.64 -49.57
CA PRO A 138 -12.55 25.47 -48.37
C PRO A 138 -11.59 25.06 -47.24
N PRO A 139 -11.34 25.95 -46.25
CA PRO A 139 -10.65 25.61 -45.01
C PRO A 139 -11.39 24.52 -44.22
N GLU A 140 -10.62 23.69 -43.53
CA GLU A 140 -11.12 22.65 -42.65
C GLU A 140 -11.25 23.17 -41.22
N THR A 141 -12.40 22.93 -40.60
CA THR A 141 -12.62 23.17 -39.18
C THR A 141 -12.49 21.85 -38.43
N GLY A 142 -11.80 21.88 -37.30
CA GLY A 142 -11.52 20.68 -36.52
C GLY A 142 -10.87 21.02 -35.19
N LYS A 143 -10.22 20.02 -34.59
CA LYS A 143 -9.45 20.18 -33.36
C LYS A 143 -8.10 19.50 -33.51
N ILE A 144 -7.09 20.10 -32.90
CA ILE A 144 -5.83 19.43 -32.66
C ILE A 144 -6.04 18.49 -31.47
N GLU A 145 -5.67 17.22 -31.63
CA GLU A 145 -5.75 16.18 -30.61
C GLU A 145 -4.38 15.50 -30.48
N PHE A 146 -3.96 15.16 -29.26
CA PHE A 146 -2.75 14.37 -29.06
C PHE A 146 -3.00 12.89 -29.33
N VAL A 147 -2.23 12.32 -30.25
CA VAL A 147 -2.17 10.89 -30.52
C VAL A 147 -1.25 10.18 -29.52
N THR A 148 -0.16 10.84 -29.12
CA THR A 148 0.72 10.40 -28.03
C THR A 148 1.06 11.57 -27.12
N SER A 149 1.39 11.31 -25.84
CA SER A 149 1.81 12.36 -24.91
C SER A 149 3.29 12.76 -25.07
N GLY A 150 4.09 11.93 -25.77
CA GLY A 150 5.53 12.14 -25.95
C GLY A 150 6.43 11.54 -24.84
N GLN A 151 5.82 11.00 -23.78
CA GLN A 151 6.49 10.36 -22.64
C GLN A 151 6.90 8.91 -22.93
N VAL A 152 8.00 8.46 -22.31
CA VAL A 152 8.67 7.17 -22.63
C VAL A 152 8.21 6.01 -21.73
N ASN A 153 7.61 6.33 -20.58
CA ASN A 153 6.91 5.39 -19.69
C ASN A 153 5.74 6.14 -19.02
N ALA A 154 4.65 5.43 -18.74
CA ALA A 154 3.41 5.98 -18.17
C ALA A 154 3.69 6.84 -16.91
N PRO A 155 3.33 8.14 -16.89
CA PRO A 155 3.72 9.09 -15.85
C PRO A 155 2.72 9.28 -14.69
N GLU A 156 3.28 9.94 -13.67
CA GLU A 156 2.68 10.63 -12.53
C GLU A 156 1.41 11.44 -12.86
N SER A 157 0.38 11.29 -12.03
CA SER A 157 -0.94 11.87 -12.22
C SER A 157 -0.92 13.40 -12.23
N ILE A 158 -1.52 14.00 -13.25
CA ILE A 158 -1.63 15.45 -13.41
C ILE A 158 -3.11 15.76 -13.52
N ASP A 159 -3.68 16.35 -12.46
CA ASP A 159 -5.10 16.65 -12.42
C ASP A 159 -5.46 17.81 -13.39
N ALA A 160 -6.74 18.11 -13.64
CA ALA A 160 -7.31 19.12 -14.58
C ALA A 160 -8.45 19.93 -13.91
N LYS A 161 -8.59 21.27 -14.10
CA LYS A 161 -9.47 22.12 -13.23
C LYS A 161 -9.05 23.58 -12.91
N GLY A 162 -9.52 24.59 -13.66
CA GLY A 162 -9.67 25.97 -13.16
C GLY A 162 -11.02 26.63 -13.54
N ALA A 163 -11.79 27.07 -12.55
CA ALA A 163 -12.74 28.22 -12.48
C ALA A 163 -13.63 28.12 -11.20
N PRO A 164 -14.17 29.24 -10.69
CA PRO A 164 -14.11 29.66 -9.29
C PRO A 164 -14.96 28.82 -8.34
N VAL A 165 -14.47 28.64 -7.12
CA VAL A 165 -15.07 27.90 -6.00
C VAL A 165 -16.44 28.49 -5.64
N PRO A 166 -17.56 27.81 -5.95
CA PRO A 166 -18.70 27.86 -5.04
C PRO A 166 -18.31 27.03 -3.82
N GLU A 167 -18.73 27.41 -2.62
CA GLU A 167 -18.47 26.67 -1.36
C GLU A 167 -18.40 25.16 -1.59
N GLN A 168 -17.26 24.56 -1.24
CA GLN A 168 -16.96 23.15 -1.49
C GLN A 168 -18.10 22.28 -0.96
N LYS A 169 -18.95 21.77 -1.85
CA LYS A 169 -19.69 20.55 -1.57
C LYS A 169 -18.66 19.42 -1.65
N GLU A 170 -18.12 19.03 -0.49
CA GLU A 170 -17.38 17.77 -0.28
C GLU A 170 -18.08 16.68 -1.11
N ASP A 171 -17.36 16.01 -2.01
CA ASP A 171 -17.91 14.80 -2.63
C ASP A 171 -18.11 13.77 -1.51
N LYS A 172 -19.38 13.55 -1.13
CA LYS A 172 -19.84 13.02 0.16
C LYS A 172 -19.60 11.51 0.32
N ARG A 173 -18.53 10.94 -0.22
CA ARG A 173 -18.28 9.51 -0.13
C ARG A 173 -17.12 9.21 0.83
N CYS A 174 -17.45 8.57 1.94
CA CYS A 174 -16.47 8.12 2.91
C CYS A 174 -15.49 7.08 2.33
N TYR A 175 -14.53 6.66 3.15
CA TYR A 175 -13.45 5.74 2.79
C TYR A 175 -13.87 4.25 2.71
N CYS A 176 -15.17 3.94 2.82
CA CYS A 176 -15.66 2.57 2.75
C CYS A 176 -15.63 2.07 1.31
N ASP A 177 -15.17 0.83 1.13
CA ASP A 177 -15.32 0.02 -0.07
C ASP A 177 -14.76 0.70 -1.33
N ARG A 178 -13.69 1.47 -1.14
CA ARG A 178 -12.90 2.09 -2.20
C ARG A 178 -11.43 2.21 -1.79
N ASP A 179 -10.59 2.40 -2.78
CA ASP A 179 -9.18 2.69 -2.59
C ASP A 179 -8.98 4.11 -2.02
N LEU A 180 -7.87 4.28 -1.30
CA LEU A 180 -7.39 5.59 -0.89
C LEU A 180 -6.78 6.32 -2.09
N THR A 181 -6.88 7.64 -2.10
CA THR A 181 -6.05 8.48 -2.97
C THR A 181 -4.72 8.82 -2.28
N ILE A 182 -3.77 9.34 -3.05
CA ILE A 182 -2.48 9.78 -2.52
C ILE A 182 -2.63 10.93 -1.51
N ASP A 183 -3.53 11.88 -1.77
CA ASP A 183 -3.78 13.01 -0.87
C ASP A 183 -4.40 12.55 0.45
N GLU A 184 -5.27 11.54 0.40
CA GLU A 184 -5.86 10.92 1.58
C GLU A 184 -4.81 10.20 2.42
N LEU A 185 -3.89 9.45 1.80
CA LEU A 185 -2.78 8.82 2.51
C LEU A 185 -1.85 9.86 3.14
N LYS A 186 -1.48 10.90 2.39
CA LYS A 186 -0.66 12.01 2.88
C LYS A 186 -1.36 12.74 4.05
N LEU A 187 -2.69 12.91 3.99
CA LEU A 187 -3.48 13.46 5.09
C LEU A 187 -3.47 12.55 6.32
N ILE A 188 -3.64 11.23 6.15
CA ILE A 188 -3.54 10.24 7.23
C ILE A 188 -2.20 10.38 7.94
N ILE A 189 -1.08 10.35 7.19
CA ILE A 189 0.28 10.44 7.74
C ILE A 189 0.45 11.77 8.46
N LYS A 190 0.06 12.89 7.83
CA LYS A 190 0.16 14.24 8.40
C LYS A 190 -0.58 14.37 9.73
N GLN A 191 -1.81 13.87 9.83
CA GLN A 191 -2.59 13.98 11.07
C GLN A 191 -2.02 13.10 12.18
N LEU A 192 -1.59 11.88 11.85
CA LEU A 192 -0.92 11.01 12.81
C LEU A 192 0.38 11.64 13.35
N ARG A 193 1.17 12.31 12.51
CA ARG A 193 2.35 13.08 12.91
C ARG A 193 1.98 14.27 13.81
N ALA A 194 0.96 15.04 13.42
CA ALA A 194 0.49 16.20 14.17
C ALA A 194 0.02 15.82 15.58
N SER A 195 -0.61 14.65 15.75
CA SER A 195 -1.04 14.13 17.06
C SER A 195 0.11 13.95 18.07
N GLU A 196 1.35 13.84 17.58
CA GLU A 196 2.58 13.74 18.37
C GLU A 196 3.49 14.96 18.25
N LYS A 197 2.99 16.07 17.69
CA LYS A 197 3.75 17.31 17.44
C LYS A 197 4.99 17.09 16.56
N LYS A 198 4.92 16.14 15.63
CA LYS A 198 5.95 15.90 14.60
C LYS A 198 5.63 16.70 13.34
N ASN A 199 6.64 17.36 12.78
CA ASN A 199 6.49 18.18 11.57
C ASN A 199 6.89 17.43 10.28
N SER A 200 7.75 16.42 10.38
CA SER A 200 8.17 15.62 9.22
C SER A 200 7.06 14.64 8.82
N THR A 201 6.80 14.56 7.53
CA THR A 201 5.93 13.54 6.91
C THR A 201 6.74 12.46 6.20
N ALA A 202 8.08 12.49 6.28
CA ALA A 202 8.90 11.44 5.73
C ALA A 202 8.51 10.07 6.32
N ILE A 203 8.53 9.06 5.45
CA ILE A 203 8.27 7.67 5.78
C ILE A 203 9.53 6.85 5.52
N PHE A 204 9.73 5.83 6.33
CA PHE A 204 10.79 4.86 6.22
C PHE A 204 12.20 5.48 6.23
N ASP A 205 12.34 6.61 6.94
CA ASP A 205 13.54 7.45 7.02
C ASP A 205 14.43 7.15 8.24
N ASP A 206 14.02 6.23 9.12
CA ASP A 206 14.85 5.83 10.25
C ASP A 206 16.13 5.13 9.78
N GLU A 207 17.23 5.36 10.49
CA GLU A 207 18.56 4.88 10.08
C GLU A 207 18.69 3.33 9.98
N ASN A 208 17.80 2.59 10.65
CA ASN A 208 17.76 1.14 10.61
C ASN A 208 16.75 0.59 9.59
N CYS A 209 16.03 1.47 8.85
CA CYS A 209 15.07 1.03 7.85
C CYS A 209 15.81 0.39 6.65
N PRO A 210 15.57 -0.89 6.36
CA PRO A 210 16.33 -1.60 5.35
C PRO A 210 15.62 -1.66 3.98
N LEU A 211 14.49 -0.94 3.83
CA LEU A 211 13.83 -0.78 2.54
C LEU A 211 14.75 -0.07 1.54
N GLN A 212 14.59 -0.40 0.26
CA GLN A 212 15.24 0.32 -0.83
C GLN A 212 14.56 1.68 -1.05
N GLU A 213 15.28 2.68 -1.57
CA GLU A 213 14.73 4.04 -1.74
C GLU A 213 13.48 4.07 -2.63
N SER A 214 13.37 3.19 -3.64
CA SER A 214 12.17 3.06 -4.47
C SER A 214 10.93 2.60 -3.68
N ASP A 215 11.13 1.94 -2.54
CA ASP A 215 10.10 1.45 -1.62
C ASP A 215 9.76 2.47 -0.51
N LYS A 216 10.41 3.64 -0.48
CA LYS A 216 10.21 4.67 0.56
C LYS A 216 9.35 5.85 0.11
N THR A 217 8.55 5.68 -0.95
CA THR A 217 7.69 6.74 -1.50
C THR A 217 6.24 6.56 -1.08
N ASP A 218 5.50 7.68 -0.96
CA ASP A 218 4.09 7.66 -0.61
C ASP A 218 3.26 6.92 -1.67
N GLU A 219 3.62 7.05 -2.94
CA GLU A 219 2.98 6.41 -4.08
C GLU A 219 3.15 4.88 -4.01
N ARG A 220 4.36 4.43 -3.68
CA ARG A 220 4.67 3.01 -3.51
C ARG A 220 3.93 2.43 -2.30
N LEU A 221 3.88 3.16 -1.20
CA LEU A 221 3.09 2.79 -0.02
C LEU A 221 1.59 2.72 -0.31
N LEU A 222 1.05 3.67 -1.09
CA LEU A 222 -0.35 3.70 -1.47
C LEU A 222 -0.76 2.46 -2.26
N VAL A 223 0.04 2.08 -3.26
CA VAL A 223 -0.18 0.89 -4.07
C VAL A 223 -0.28 -0.36 -3.19
N GLU A 224 0.69 -0.53 -2.30
CA GLU A 224 0.74 -1.71 -1.43
C GLU A 224 -0.38 -1.73 -0.38
N ILE A 225 -0.72 -0.58 0.21
CA ILE A 225 -1.83 -0.48 1.18
C ILE A 225 -3.18 -0.78 0.52
N ASN A 226 -3.47 -0.22 -0.65
CA ASN A 226 -4.74 -0.46 -1.33
C ASN A 226 -4.87 -1.93 -1.77
N ALA A 227 -3.82 -2.51 -2.33
CA ALA A 227 -3.77 -3.93 -2.69
C ALA A 227 -4.00 -4.83 -1.47
N MET A 228 -3.35 -4.51 -0.35
CA MET A 228 -3.49 -5.22 0.92
C MET A 228 -4.91 -5.07 1.50
N PHE A 229 -5.47 -3.87 1.56
CA PHE A 229 -6.84 -3.65 2.04
C PHE A 229 -7.86 -4.47 1.27
N LYS A 230 -7.76 -4.48 -0.06
CA LYS A 230 -8.62 -5.29 -0.93
C LYS A 230 -8.46 -6.78 -0.67
N THR A 231 -7.21 -7.27 -0.57
CA THR A 231 -6.89 -8.69 -0.36
C THR A 231 -7.38 -9.21 0.99
N TYR A 232 -7.26 -8.40 2.03
CA TYR A 232 -7.49 -8.78 3.43
C TYR A 232 -8.73 -8.11 4.02
N HIS A 233 -9.68 -7.70 3.19
CA HIS A 233 -11.01 -7.23 3.59
C HIS A 233 -11.03 -6.07 4.60
N ILE A 234 -10.02 -5.21 4.57
CA ILE A 234 -9.93 -4.00 5.42
C ILE A 234 -10.63 -2.84 4.71
N ASN A 235 -11.91 -3.05 4.39
CA ASN A 235 -12.61 -2.24 3.39
C ASN A 235 -13.49 -1.14 3.99
N THR A 236 -13.88 -1.22 5.26
CA THR A 236 -14.72 -0.19 5.91
C THR A 236 -13.86 0.88 6.60
N CYS A 237 -14.38 2.09 6.74
CA CYS A 237 -13.69 3.17 7.47
C CYS A 237 -13.18 2.71 8.84
N ILE A 238 -14.00 1.99 9.61
CA ILE A 238 -13.63 1.58 10.98
C ILE A 238 -12.50 0.57 11.00
N ARG A 239 -12.48 -0.37 10.05
CA ARG A 239 -11.38 -1.34 9.89
C ARG A 239 -10.09 -0.65 9.50
N LYS A 240 -10.14 0.29 8.54
CA LYS A 240 -8.98 1.10 8.13
C LYS A 240 -8.43 1.93 9.29
N ILE A 241 -9.30 2.61 10.04
CA ILE A 241 -8.91 3.41 11.23
C ILE A 241 -8.18 2.52 12.26
N HIS A 242 -8.75 1.37 12.62
CA HIS A 242 -8.10 0.43 13.54
C HIS A 242 -6.76 -0.05 13.00
N PHE A 243 -6.71 -0.50 11.74
CA PHE A 243 -5.48 -0.98 11.12
C PHE A 243 -4.38 0.09 11.13
N PHE A 244 -4.66 1.30 10.65
CA PHE A 244 -3.69 2.39 10.59
C PHE A 244 -3.17 2.78 11.97
N ALA A 245 -4.03 2.87 12.99
CA ALA A 245 -3.61 3.21 14.34
C ALA A 245 -2.61 2.19 14.92
N GLN A 246 -2.82 0.90 14.65
CA GLN A 246 -1.92 -0.17 15.09
C GLN A 246 -0.63 -0.17 14.26
N CYS A 247 -0.75 -0.22 12.93
CA CYS A 247 0.38 -0.22 11.99
C CYS A 247 1.31 0.97 12.23
N TYR A 248 0.76 2.17 12.44
CA TYR A 248 1.54 3.37 12.73
C TYR A 248 2.36 3.23 14.01
N HIS A 249 1.81 2.60 15.06
CA HIS A 249 2.58 2.36 16.27
C HIS A 249 3.68 1.30 16.04
N GLU A 250 3.35 0.18 15.40
CA GLU A 250 4.27 -0.96 15.18
C GLU A 250 5.48 -0.58 14.33
N THR A 251 5.30 0.32 13.37
CA THR A 251 6.35 0.74 12.43
C THR A 251 7.19 1.91 12.92
N ALA A 252 7.14 2.20 14.23
CA ALA A 252 7.75 3.40 14.81
C ALA A 252 7.32 4.68 14.06
N ARG A 253 6.01 4.78 13.77
CA ARG A 253 5.39 5.86 13.02
C ARG A 253 5.72 5.79 11.53
N LEU A 254 5.66 4.62 10.90
CA LEU A 254 6.12 4.41 9.52
C LEU A 254 7.57 4.89 9.32
N GLY A 255 8.42 4.76 10.33
CA GLY A 255 9.83 5.13 10.28
C GLY A 255 10.71 3.95 9.87
N THR A 256 10.30 2.72 10.19
CA THR A 256 11.01 1.49 9.81
C THR A 256 10.11 0.27 9.77
N THR A 257 10.54 -0.74 9.01
CA THR A 257 9.94 -2.09 8.95
C THR A 257 10.73 -3.11 9.77
N LEU A 258 11.80 -2.70 10.45
CA LEU A 258 12.67 -3.56 11.23
C LEU A 258 12.71 -3.10 12.69
N GLU A 259 12.48 -4.03 13.62
CA GLU A 259 12.55 -3.75 15.06
C GLU A 259 13.91 -3.13 15.44
N TYR A 260 13.93 -2.24 16.43
CA TYR A 260 15.16 -1.60 16.93
C TYR A 260 16.02 -2.50 17.84
N ALA A 261 15.41 -3.40 18.61
CA ALA A 261 16.14 -4.27 19.52
C ALA A 261 17.02 -5.26 18.74
N SER A 262 18.11 -5.76 19.33
CA SER A 262 18.99 -6.71 18.65
C SER A 262 18.34 -8.07 18.39
N GLY A 263 17.22 -8.39 19.03
CA GLY A 263 16.55 -9.69 18.97
C GLY A 263 17.24 -10.79 19.80
N VAL A 264 18.41 -10.53 20.40
CA VAL A 264 19.13 -11.50 21.26
C VAL A 264 18.27 -11.98 22.43
N GLY A 265 17.34 -11.15 22.90
CA GLY A 265 16.36 -11.54 23.93
C GLY A 265 15.50 -12.73 23.53
N TYR A 266 15.30 -12.98 22.23
CA TYR A 266 14.52 -14.09 21.69
C TYR A 266 15.33 -15.36 21.43
N ASP A 267 16.65 -15.35 21.66
CA ASP A 267 17.48 -16.56 21.50
C ASP A 267 17.05 -17.69 22.45
N PRO A 268 17.34 -18.96 22.10
CA PRO A 268 17.10 -20.08 22.99
C PRO A 268 17.80 -19.86 24.35
N GLY A 269 17.04 -20.04 25.44
CA GLY A 269 17.52 -19.83 26.81
C GLY A 269 17.38 -18.40 27.34
N ASN A 270 17.18 -17.39 26.47
CA ASN A 270 16.96 -16.00 26.87
C ASN A 270 15.47 -15.65 27.03
N HIS A 271 14.59 -16.31 26.25
CA HIS A 271 13.14 -16.18 26.37
C HIS A 271 12.50 -17.54 26.70
N PRO A 272 11.54 -17.63 27.64
CA PRO A 272 10.86 -18.89 27.97
C PRO A 272 10.12 -19.50 26.78
N GLU A 273 9.65 -18.66 25.87
CA GLU A 273 8.88 -19.06 24.68
C GLU A 273 9.75 -19.32 23.43
N SER A 274 11.07 -19.14 23.49
CA SER A 274 11.96 -19.34 22.33
C SER A 274 11.80 -20.73 21.70
N LYS A 275 11.77 -21.78 22.52
CA LYS A 275 11.67 -23.17 22.06
C LYS A 275 10.33 -23.48 21.37
N GLN A 276 9.20 -22.99 21.90
CA GLN A 276 7.88 -23.23 21.27
C GLN A 276 7.79 -22.56 19.90
N HIS A 277 8.51 -21.45 19.73
CA HIS A 277 8.58 -20.66 18.50
C HIS A 277 9.66 -21.13 17.51
N GLY A 278 10.25 -22.31 17.76
CA GLY A 278 11.22 -22.92 16.86
C GLY A 278 12.59 -22.24 16.84
N HIS A 279 12.94 -21.51 17.90
CA HIS A 279 14.31 -21.02 18.11
C HIS A 279 15.11 -22.10 18.84
N THR A 280 16.03 -22.74 18.13
CA THR A 280 16.80 -23.90 18.59
C THR A 280 18.30 -23.62 18.66
N GLU A 281 18.77 -22.54 18.03
CA GLU A 281 20.19 -22.17 17.98
C GLU A 281 20.39 -20.69 18.32
N VAL A 282 21.51 -20.37 18.95
CA VAL A 282 21.91 -18.97 19.18
C VAL A 282 21.96 -18.23 17.83
N GLY A 283 21.41 -17.02 17.80
CA GLY A 283 21.21 -16.23 16.59
C GLY A 283 19.83 -16.39 15.95
N ASP A 284 18.98 -17.33 16.39
CA ASP A 284 17.59 -17.39 15.95
C ASP A 284 16.80 -16.15 16.40
N GLY A 285 17.06 -15.64 17.60
CA GLY A 285 16.39 -14.45 18.11
C GLY A 285 16.61 -13.22 17.23
N PRO A 286 17.87 -12.82 17.00
CA PRO A 286 18.20 -11.78 16.02
C PRO A 286 17.66 -12.07 14.63
N ARG A 287 17.67 -13.34 14.18
CA ARG A 287 17.22 -13.72 12.84
C ARG A 287 15.71 -13.62 12.66
N TYR A 288 14.88 -13.85 13.68
CA TYR A 288 13.40 -13.84 13.58
C TYR A 288 12.74 -12.83 14.53
N LYS A 289 13.42 -11.71 14.78
CA LYS A 289 12.89 -10.52 15.43
C LYS A 289 11.75 -9.85 14.63
N GLY A 290 11.15 -8.81 15.18
CA GLY A 290 10.02 -8.09 14.57
C GLY A 290 10.34 -7.51 13.19
N ARG A 291 9.51 -7.85 12.19
CA ARG A 291 9.57 -7.34 10.82
C ARG A 291 8.21 -6.96 10.23
N GLY A 292 8.24 -6.06 9.27
CA GLY A 292 7.08 -5.62 8.50
C GLY A 292 6.17 -4.66 9.28
N ALA A 293 5.03 -4.32 8.69
CA ALA A 293 4.15 -3.27 9.19
C ALA A 293 3.33 -3.65 10.42
N MET A 294 3.42 -4.91 10.87
CA MET A 294 2.84 -5.41 12.12
C MET A 294 3.85 -6.18 12.98
N GLN A 295 5.15 -5.99 12.73
CA GLN A 295 6.25 -6.56 13.51
C GLN A 295 6.11 -8.07 13.78
N LEU A 296 5.88 -8.87 12.73
CA LEU A 296 5.86 -10.33 12.82
C LEU A 296 7.15 -10.81 13.46
N THR A 297 7.03 -11.54 14.57
CA THR A 297 8.14 -11.99 15.41
C THR A 297 8.05 -13.49 15.55
N TRP A 298 9.16 -14.18 15.79
CA TRP A 298 9.28 -15.64 15.85
C TRP A 298 9.41 -16.35 14.51
N ARG A 299 10.19 -17.43 14.53
CA ARG A 299 10.48 -18.23 13.33
C ARG A 299 9.23 -18.89 12.76
N ASP A 300 8.43 -19.51 13.61
CA ASP A 300 7.19 -20.20 13.22
C ASP A 300 6.17 -19.24 12.60
N GLN A 301 5.93 -18.08 13.20
CA GLN A 301 5.02 -17.07 12.68
C GLN A 301 5.46 -16.56 11.30
N GLN A 302 6.75 -16.21 11.14
CA GLN A 302 7.26 -15.76 9.84
C GLN A 302 7.18 -16.89 8.80
N LYS A 303 7.50 -18.14 9.18
CA LYS A 303 7.33 -19.31 8.31
C LYS A 303 5.90 -19.52 7.85
N GLU A 304 4.93 -19.32 8.75
CA GLU A 304 3.52 -19.50 8.42
C GLU A 304 3.05 -18.51 7.36
N TYR A 305 3.47 -17.24 7.47
CA TYR A 305 3.21 -16.24 6.44
C TYR A 305 3.83 -16.63 5.08
N PHE A 306 5.09 -17.04 5.03
CA PHE A 306 5.68 -17.46 3.74
C PHE A 306 5.03 -18.73 3.19
N SER A 307 4.57 -19.63 4.04
CA SER A 307 3.79 -20.81 3.61
C SER A 307 2.46 -20.38 2.99
N TYR A 308 1.79 -19.38 3.58
CA TYR A 308 0.62 -18.74 3.00
C TYR A 308 0.95 -18.13 1.62
N VAL A 309 2.03 -17.35 1.50
CA VAL A 309 2.43 -16.75 0.21
C VAL A 309 2.73 -17.83 -0.82
N ILE A 310 3.45 -18.90 -0.47
CA ILE A 310 3.67 -20.06 -1.36
C ILE A 310 2.35 -20.61 -1.89
N SER A 311 1.33 -20.74 -1.03
CA SER A 311 0.03 -21.29 -1.42
C SER A 311 -0.79 -20.40 -2.36
N LYS A 312 -0.49 -19.09 -2.44
CA LYS A 312 -1.28 -18.10 -3.19
C LYS A 312 -0.54 -17.45 -4.35
N LYS A 313 0.77 -17.22 -4.19
CA LYS A 313 1.60 -16.36 -5.05
C LYS A 313 3.03 -16.94 -5.14
N LEU A 314 3.18 -18.24 -5.41
CA LEU A 314 4.47 -18.96 -5.46
C LEU A 314 5.53 -18.24 -6.33
N GLN A 315 5.11 -17.59 -7.42
CA GLN A 315 5.97 -16.85 -8.33
C GLN A 315 6.74 -15.70 -7.64
N LEU A 316 6.17 -15.08 -6.60
CA LEU A 316 6.86 -14.01 -5.85
C LEU A 316 8.08 -14.53 -5.08
N LEU A 317 8.14 -15.84 -4.85
CA LEU A 317 9.22 -16.51 -4.12
C LEU A 317 10.07 -17.38 -5.07
N GLN A 318 9.98 -17.14 -6.38
CA GLN A 318 10.77 -17.82 -7.41
C GLN A 318 10.64 -19.37 -7.35
N GLY A 319 9.49 -19.89 -6.94
CA GLY A 319 9.26 -21.33 -6.83
C GLY A 319 9.94 -22.02 -5.63
N LYS A 320 10.61 -21.27 -4.74
CA LYS A 320 11.30 -21.84 -3.56
C LYS A 320 10.31 -22.49 -2.60
N LYS A 321 10.69 -23.64 -2.05
CA LYS A 321 9.97 -24.31 -0.96
C LYS A 321 10.26 -23.65 0.38
N ILE A 322 9.38 -23.88 1.36
CA ILE A 322 9.49 -23.25 2.69
C ILE A 322 10.82 -23.55 3.39
N ASP A 323 11.35 -24.78 3.25
CA ASP A 323 12.62 -25.17 3.86
C ASP A 323 13.83 -24.47 3.22
N GLU A 324 13.72 -24.07 1.95
CA GLU A 324 14.75 -23.29 1.26
C GLU A 324 14.73 -21.83 1.70
N LEU A 325 13.54 -21.27 1.97
CA LEU A 325 13.37 -19.91 2.46
C LEU A 325 13.93 -19.72 3.87
N PHE A 326 13.81 -20.74 4.72
CA PHE A 326 14.24 -20.72 6.13
C PHE A 326 15.45 -21.61 6.41
N ASN A 327 16.23 -21.87 5.37
CA ASN A 327 17.57 -22.42 5.50
C ASN A 327 18.49 -21.28 5.97
N ARG A 328 19.14 -21.43 7.13
CA ARG A 328 19.98 -20.39 7.78
C ARG A 328 21.13 -19.84 6.92
N LYS A 329 21.32 -20.33 5.69
CA LYS A 329 22.16 -19.69 4.66
C LYS A 329 21.84 -18.21 4.54
N LYS A 330 22.89 -17.39 4.45
CA LYS A 330 22.79 -15.95 4.21
C LYS A 330 22.08 -15.70 2.88
N GLN A 331 20.98 -14.94 2.92
CA GLN A 331 20.29 -14.44 1.72
C GLN A 331 20.22 -12.92 1.72
N TYR A 332 19.99 -12.32 2.89
CA TYR A 332 20.02 -10.87 3.09
C TYR A 332 20.97 -10.53 4.25
N GLN A 333 21.35 -9.25 4.32
CA GLN A 333 22.11 -8.71 5.44
C GLN A 333 21.41 -7.46 5.95
N GLU A 334 21.12 -7.43 7.24
CA GLU A 334 20.41 -6.33 7.88
C GLU A 334 21.36 -5.55 8.79
N LYS A 335 21.25 -4.22 8.77
CA LYS A 335 22.04 -3.31 9.61
C LYS A 335 21.29 -3.02 10.90
N TYR A 336 21.77 -3.56 12.01
CA TYR A 336 21.17 -3.37 13.32
C TYR A 336 21.81 -2.18 14.00
N ILE A 337 20.97 -1.25 14.48
CA ILE A 337 21.42 -0.06 15.19
C ILE A 337 20.75 -0.06 16.56
N TYR A 338 21.54 -0.25 17.62
CA TYR A 338 21.03 -0.27 18.99
C TYR A 338 22.03 0.37 19.96
N THR A 339 21.60 0.58 21.22
CA THR A 339 22.47 1.15 22.26
C THR A 339 22.77 0.13 23.35
N LYS A 340 24.03 0.04 23.78
CA LYS A 340 24.45 -0.78 24.94
C LYS A 340 25.23 0.05 25.95
N ILE A 341 25.38 -0.45 27.17
CA ILE A 341 26.24 0.19 28.19
C ILE A 341 27.68 0.15 27.69
N LYS A 342 28.36 1.29 27.75
CA LYS A 342 29.79 1.39 27.42
C LYS A 342 30.60 0.86 28.60
N PHE A 343 31.55 -0.03 28.33
CA PHE A 343 32.49 -0.56 29.32
C PHE A 343 33.90 -0.02 29.05
N ASP A 344 34.67 0.21 30.10
CA ASP A 344 36.10 0.53 29.97
C ASP A 344 36.93 -0.74 29.68
N LYS A 345 38.24 -0.55 29.50
CA LYS A 345 39.21 -1.64 29.25
C LYS A 345 39.25 -2.71 30.34
N ASP A 346 38.76 -2.40 31.54
CA ASP A 346 38.74 -3.28 32.70
C ASP A 346 37.35 -3.92 32.91
N GLY A 347 36.43 -3.74 31.95
CA GLY A 347 35.08 -4.31 31.98
C GLY A 347 34.12 -3.61 32.94
N LYS A 348 34.43 -2.39 33.41
CA LYS A 348 33.55 -1.61 34.29
C LYS A 348 32.68 -0.64 33.48
N PRO A 349 31.40 -0.42 33.86
CA PRO A 349 30.55 0.56 33.19
C PRO A 349 31.15 1.97 33.25
N VAL A 350 31.29 2.61 32.09
CA VAL A 350 31.71 4.01 32.02
C VAL A 350 30.58 4.88 32.55
N LEU A 351 30.89 5.79 33.46
CA LEU A 351 29.92 6.70 34.07
C LEU A 351 30.13 8.14 33.60
N ASP A 352 29.04 8.90 33.46
CA ASP A 352 29.10 10.34 33.21
C ASP A 352 29.44 11.13 34.49
N LYS A 353 29.57 12.45 34.36
CA LYS A 353 29.85 13.36 35.51
C LYS A 353 28.81 13.28 36.64
N LYS A 354 27.62 12.72 36.37
CA LYS A 354 26.52 12.52 37.32
C LYS A 354 26.41 11.06 37.79
N LYS A 355 27.46 10.25 37.58
CA LYS A 355 27.51 8.82 37.93
C LYS A 355 26.46 7.94 37.22
N ARG A 356 25.97 8.37 36.05
CA ARG A 356 25.03 7.58 35.23
C ARG A 356 25.80 6.78 34.18
N LYS A 357 25.36 5.55 33.91
CA LYS A 357 25.98 4.67 32.90
C LYS A 357 25.88 5.32 31.51
N ILE A 358 27.03 5.49 30.86
CA ILE A 358 27.12 5.95 29.47
C ILE A 358 26.70 4.80 28.56
N LYS A 359 25.89 5.11 27.55
CA LYS A 359 25.54 4.19 26.47
C LYS A 359 26.35 4.53 25.22
N GLU A 360 26.70 3.52 24.45
CA GLU A 360 27.30 3.68 23.12
C GLU A 360 26.38 3.08 22.04
N LYS A 361 26.44 3.67 20.84
CA LYS A 361 25.74 3.18 19.66
C LYS A 361 26.55 2.03 19.04
N VAL A 362 25.89 0.92 18.78
CA VAL A 362 26.47 -0.25 18.12
C VAL A 362 25.79 -0.40 16.76
N VAL A 363 26.59 -0.76 15.75
CA VAL A 363 26.11 -1.11 14.42
C VAL A 363 26.61 -2.51 14.11
N ASP A 364 25.69 -3.45 14.02
CA ASP A 364 25.98 -4.84 13.64
C ASP A 364 25.38 -5.16 12.28
N LEU A 365 26.06 -6.03 11.52
CA LEU A 365 25.54 -6.59 10.28
C LEU A 365 25.14 -8.04 10.53
N ILE A 366 23.84 -8.33 10.45
CA ILE A 366 23.30 -9.64 10.75
C ILE A 366 22.85 -10.32 9.44
N ASP A 367 23.37 -11.52 9.21
CA ASP A 367 22.96 -12.35 8.08
C ASP A 367 21.61 -13.01 8.39
N VAL A 368 20.66 -12.86 7.48
CA VAL A 368 19.31 -13.42 7.60
C VAL A 368 18.93 -14.20 6.34
N ASP A 369 17.99 -15.13 6.49
CA ASP A 369 17.44 -15.91 5.39
C ASP A 369 16.26 -15.14 4.76
N SER A 370 15.32 -15.82 4.08
CA SER A 370 14.19 -15.13 3.45
C SER A 370 13.28 -14.37 4.42
N ALA A 371 13.39 -14.57 5.75
CA ALA A 371 12.77 -13.72 6.74
C ALA A 371 13.03 -12.21 6.50
N GLY A 372 14.22 -11.87 5.99
CA GLY A 372 14.58 -10.48 5.68
C GLY A 372 13.71 -9.80 4.63
N LEU A 373 13.00 -10.55 3.78
CA LEU A 373 12.04 -9.98 2.83
C LEU A 373 10.92 -9.20 3.52
N LEU A 374 10.51 -9.60 4.73
CA LEU A 374 9.49 -8.91 5.51
C LEU A 374 9.91 -7.49 5.91
N ALA A 375 11.21 -7.20 5.96
CA ALA A 375 11.74 -5.87 6.28
C ALA A 375 12.23 -5.13 5.03
N ASN A 376 12.84 -5.84 4.08
CA ASN A 376 13.60 -5.23 2.97
C ASN A 376 12.78 -5.04 1.69
N ASN A 377 11.51 -5.43 1.67
CA ASN A 377 10.62 -5.29 0.53
C ASN A 377 9.23 -4.85 0.98
N LEU A 378 8.75 -3.73 0.42
CA LEU A 378 7.52 -3.10 0.92
C LEU A 378 6.27 -3.96 0.70
N PHE A 379 6.20 -4.70 -0.42
CA PHE A 379 5.09 -5.63 -0.65
C PHE A 379 4.98 -6.62 0.50
N PHE A 380 6.06 -7.32 0.85
CA PHE A 380 6.02 -8.31 1.93
C PHE A 380 5.75 -7.66 3.29
N ALA A 381 6.31 -6.47 3.55
CA ALA A 381 6.10 -5.73 4.80
C ALA A 381 4.63 -5.35 5.03
N ILE A 382 3.93 -4.92 3.98
CA ILE A 382 2.53 -4.47 4.04
C ILE A 382 1.58 -5.67 3.92
N ASP A 383 1.79 -6.58 2.96
CA ASP A 383 0.96 -7.77 2.75
C ASP A 383 0.94 -8.66 4.00
N SER A 384 2.08 -8.81 4.70
CA SER A 384 2.15 -9.58 5.95
C SER A 384 1.34 -8.96 7.08
N ALA A 385 1.19 -7.63 7.11
CA ALA A 385 0.35 -6.95 8.10
C ALA A 385 -1.13 -7.18 7.83
N GLY A 386 -1.55 -7.21 6.57
CA GLY A 386 -2.91 -7.59 6.19
C GLY A 386 -3.21 -9.05 6.50
N TRP A 387 -2.29 -9.96 6.16
CA TRP A 387 -2.38 -11.38 6.53
C TRP A 387 -2.48 -11.57 8.04
N PHE A 388 -1.66 -10.85 8.81
CA PHE A 388 -1.72 -10.87 10.27
C PHE A 388 -3.12 -10.50 10.77
N TRP A 389 -3.69 -9.44 10.19
CA TRP A 389 -4.93 -8.81 10.62
C TRP A 389 -6.19 -9.64 10.30
N ASP A 390 -6.25 -10.20 9.09
CA ASP A 390 -7.45 -10.89 8.59
C ASP A 390 -7.40 -12.42 8.77
N ILE A 391 -6.20 -13.01 8.75
CA ILE A 391 -6.05 -14.48 8.68
C ILE A 391 -5.40 -15.03 9.94
N TYR A 392 -4.20 -14.56 10.29
CA TYR A 392 -3.41 -15.17 11.35
C TYR A 392 -3.97 -14.89 12.75
N LYS A 393 -4.26 -13.62 13.05
CA LYS A 393 -4.64 -13.23 14.41
C LYS A 393 -6.13 -13.40 14.65
N THR A 394 -6.46 -14.44 15.40
CA THR A 394 -7.81 -14.66 15.93
C THR A 394 -7.85 -14.43 17.45
N ILE A 395 -9.00 -13.98 17.95
CA ILE A 395 -9.18 -13.77 19.40
C ILE A 395 -9.38 -15.11 20.10
N GLU A 396 -8.36 -15.57 20.79
CA GLU A 396 -8.39 -16.76 21.66
C GLU A 396 -7.87 -16.41 23.06
N TYR A 397 -8.47 -16.99 24.10
CA TYR A 397 -8.06 -16.79 25.48
C TYR A 397 -7.82 -18.12 26.17
N SER A 398 -6.75 -18.27 26.94
CA SER A 398 -6.57 -19.46 27.79
C SER A 398 -7.53 -19.50 28.99
N SER A 399 -7.84 -18.34 29.58
CA SER A 399 -8.70 -18.23 30.76
C SER A 399 -10.18 -18.41 30.44
N LYS A 400 -10.85 -19.33 31.14
CA LYS A 400 -12.31 -19.54 31.07
C LYS A 400 -13.10 -18.27 31.35
N ALA A 401 -12.65 -17.44 32.30
CA ALA A 401 -13.31 -16.17 32.62
C ALA A 401 -13.30 -15.20 31.43
N ASN A 402 -12.18 -15.10 30.70
CA ASN A 402 -12.09 -14.26 29.52
C ASN A 402 -12.88 -14.84 28.34
N LYS A 403 -12.90 -16.17 28.16
CA LYS A 403 -13.78 -16.82 27.17
C LYS A 403 -15.24 -16.46 27.39
N THR A 404 -15.71 -16.50 28.64
CA THR A 404 -17.08 -16.09 28.99
C THR A 404 -17.31 -14.60 28.76
N LYS A 405 -16.36 -13.75 29.19
CA LYS A 405 -16.49 -12.29 29.12
C LYS A 405 -16.51 -11.75 27.69
N TYR A 406 -15.73 -12.35 26.78
CA TYR A 406 -15.55 -11.87 25.40
C TYR A 406 -16.08 -12.87 24.36
N ARG A 407 -17.11 -13.63 24.73
CA ARG A 407 -17.67 -14.72 23.91
C ARG A 407 -18.07 -14.27 22.49
N GLU A 408 -18.54 -13.03 22.36
CA GLU A 408 -19.03 -12.45 21.10
C GLU A 408 -17.92 -12.14 20.10
N ILE A 409 -16.68 -12.00 20.57
CA ILE A 409 -15.51 -11.80 19.72
C ILE A 409 -14.57 -12.99 19.69
N LEU A 410 -14.88 -14.08 20.40
CA LEU A 410 -14.06 -15.28 20.41
C LEU A 410 -13.99 -15.88 18.99
N HIS A 411 -12.80 -16.33 18.59
CA HIS A 411 -12.46 -16.86 17.27
C HIS A 411 -12.62 -15.88 16.10
N LYS A 412 -12.93 -14.61 16.37
CA LYS A 412 -13.00 -13.57 15.34
C LYS A 412 -11.61 -13.08 14.97
N ASN A 413 -11.43 -12.70 13.71
CA ASN A 413 -10.23 -12.00 13.27
C ASN A 413 -10.30 -10.49 13.62
N LEU A 414 -9.22 -9.74 13.41
CA LEU A 414 -9.18 -8.33 13.83
C LEU A 414 -10.11 -7.44 12.98
N ASN A 415 -10.43 -7.81 11.74
CA ASN A 415 -11.44 -7.12 10.94
C ASN A 415 -12.82 -7.21 11.57
N GLU A 416 -13.25 -8.41 11.95
CA GLU A 416 -14.57 -8.60 12.55
C GLU A 416 -14.68 -7.97 13.94
N VAL A 417 -13.59 -7.93 14.71
CA VAL A 417 -13.52 -7.24 16.01
C VAL A 417 -13.56 -5.72 15.82
N SER A 418 -12.93 -5.20 14.78
CA SER A 418 -12.97 -3.78 14.42
C SER A 418 -14.39 -3.28 14.11
N ASP A 419 -15.29 -4.16 13.66
CA ASP A 419 -16.70 -3.81 13.39
C ASP A 419 -17.50 -3.45 14.66
N TYR A 420 -16.95 -3.67 15.86
CA TYR A 420 -17.52 -3.21 17.13
C TYR A 420 -17.06 -1.78 17.50
N GLY A 421 -16.34 -1.11 16.60
CA GLY A 421 -15.88 0.26 16.78
C GLY A 421 -14.98 0.40 18.01
N ASP A 422 -15.37 1.28 18.92
CA ASP A 422 -14.54 1.66 20.07
C ASP A 422 -14.48 0.58 21.16
N LYS A 423 -15.48 -0.31 21.20
CA LYS A 423 -15.73 -1.26 22.30
C LYS A 423 -14.52 -2.16 22.61
N TYR A 424 -13.81 -2.61 21.57
CA TYR A 424 -12.69 -3.54 21.70
C TYR A 424 -11.34 -2.97 21.23
N LEU A 425 -11.19 -1.65 21.12
CA LEU A 425 -9.91 -1.03 20.75
C LEU A 425 -8.74 -1.49 21.64
N SER A 426 -8.98 -1.59 22.95
CA SER A 426 -7.98 -2.07 23.91
C SER A 426 -7.67 -3.56 23.75
N ILE A 427 -8.63 -4.37 23.30
CA ILE A 427 -8.45 -5.79 23.03
C ILE A 427 -7.65 -5.98 21.74
N ILE A 428 -8.00 -5.27 20.67
CA ILE A 428 -7.23 -5.26 19.41
C ILE A 428 -5.76 -4.93 19.70
N SER A 429 -5.50 -3.85 20.44
CA SER A 429 -4.13 -3.44 20.80
C SER A 429 -3.37 -4.53 21.58
N LYS A 430 -4.04 -5.25 22.49
CA LYS A 430 -3.44 -6.37 23.23
C LYS A 430 -3.10 -7.56 22.34
N PHE A 431 -3.94 -7.86 21.37
CA PHE A 431 -3.72 -8.99 20.47
C PHE A 431 -2.68 -8.69 19.39
N VAL A 432 -2.54 -7.42 19.00
CA VAL A 432 -1.46 -6.96 18.11
C VAL A 432 -0.11 -7.04 18.83
N ASN A 433 0.03 -6.46 20.02
CA ASN A 433 1.32 -6.32 20.71
C ASN A 433 1.66 -7.46 21.70
N GLY A 434 0.76 -8.44 21.89
CA GLY A 434 0.92 -9.46 22.94
C GLY A 434 0.85 -8.90 24.37
N GLY A 435 0.39 -7.65 24.56
CA GLY A 435 0.40 -6.95 25.84
C GLY A 435 -0.21 -5.54 25.80
N GLY A 436 -0.16 -4.82 26.93
CA GLY A 436 -0.77 -3.48 27.07
C GLY A 436 0.11 -2.31 26.62
N ASN A 437 1.34 -2.55 26.17
CA ASN A 437 2.29 -1.49 25.85
C ASN A 437 1.81 -0.66 24.64
N GLY A 438 2.00 0.66 24.68
CA GLY A 438 1.64 1.57 23.59
C GLY A 438 0.15 1.87 23.44
N MET A 439 -0.70 1.43 24.39
CA MET A 439 -2.16 1.56 24.27
C MET A 439 -2.64 3.01 24.31
N ALA A 440 -1.98 3.88 25.08
CA ALA A 440 -2.35 5.29 25.15
C ALA A 440 -2.14 5.99 23.80
N GLU A 441 -0.99 5.74 23.17
CA GLU A 441 -0.62 6.26 21.87
C GLU A 441 -1.56 5.75 20.77
N ARG A 442 -1.83 4.44 20.74
CA ARG A 442 -2.78 3.85 19.76
C ARG A 442 -4.17 4.44 19.90
N ASN A 443 -4.62 4.75 21.11
CA ASN A 443 -5.91 5.41 21.33
C ASN A 443 -5.91 6.85 20.78
N VAL A 444 -4.81 7.59 20.94
CA VAL A 444 -4.65 8.92 20.32
C VAL A 444 -4.75 8.80 18.79
N TYR A 445 -3.99 7.89 18.18
CA TYR A 445 -3.99 7.69 16.72
C TYR A 445 -5.37 7.30 16.19
N TYR A 446 -6.03 6.36 16.87
CA TYR A 446 -7.37 5.93 16.53
C TYR A 446 -8.37 7.10 16.52
N ASN A 447 -8.37 7.92 17.57
CA ASN A 447 -9.30 9.05 17.69
C ASN A 447 -8.98 10.17 16.69
N GLU A 448 -7.69 10.43 16.43
CA GLU A 448 -7.24 11.39 15.43
C GLU A 448 -7.75 11.01 14.04
N LEU A 449 -7.53 9.76 13.63
CA LEU A 449 -8.02 9.24 12.35
C LEU A 449 -9.55 9.25 12.30
N LYS A 450 -10.21 8.77 13.35
CA LYS A 450 -11.68 8.68 13.40
C LYS A 450 -12.34 10.06 13.29
N THR A 451 -11.77 11.07 13.93
CA THR A 451 -12.40 12.40 14.05
C THR A 451 -11.98 13.33 12.93
N ASN A 452 -10.67 13.44 12.65
CA ASN A 452 -10.12 14.51 11.83
C ASN A 452 -9.83 14.09 10.38
N VAL A 453 -9.69 12.79 10.12
CA VAL A 453 -9.43 12.26 8.76
C VAL A 453 -10.69 11.62 8.18
N PHE A 454 -11.15 10.54 8.81
CA PHE A 454 -12.28 9.75 8.32
C PHE A 454 -13.62 10.40 8.64
N LYS A 455 -13.65 11.34 9.61
CA LYS A 455 -14.85 11.98 10.15
C LYS A 455 -15.97 10.95 10.36
N PHE A 456 -15.63 9.81 10.98
CA PHE A 456 -16.44 8.59 10.93
C PHE A 456 -17.88 8.82 11.37
N ASN A 457 -18.07 9.57 12.46
CA ASN A 457 -19.39 9.81 13.05
C ASN A 457 -20.30 10.68 12.16
N THR A 458 -19.74 11.49 11.26
CA THR A 458 -20.51 12.41 10.40
C THR A 458 -20.56 11.97 8.95
N ASN A 459 -19.46 11.44 8.41
CA ASN A 459 -19.30 11.22 6.98
C ASN A 459 -19.42 9.74 6.58
N CYS A 460 -19.22 8.79 7.51
CA CYS A 460 -19.23 7.37 7.17
C CYS A 460 -20.64 6.83 6.89
N ILE A 461 -20.80 6.11 5.77
CA ILE A 461 -22.06 5.44 5.39
C ILE A 461 -22.35 4.20 6.25
N ASN A 462 -21.33 3.62 6.89
CA ASN A 462 -21.44 2.43 7.72
C ASN A 462 -21.40 2.76 9.23
N ARG A 463 -21.53 4.04 9.63
CA ARG A 463 -21.47 4.45 11.04
C ARG A 463 -22.51 3.77 11.93
N ASP A 464 -23.70 3.54 11.38
CA ASP A 464 -24.82 2.92 12.11
C ASP A 464 -24.78 1.37 12.05
N LYS A 465 -23.82 0.80 11.32
CA LYS A 465 -23.62 -0.65 11.19
C LYS A 465 -22.62 -1.22 12.20
N ILE A 466 -22.13 -0.40 13.14
CA ILE A 466 -21.27 -0.87 14.23
C ILE A 466 -22.03 -1.88 15.08
N LYS A 467 -21.39 -3.03 15.34
CA LYS A 467 -21.94 -4.08 16.21
C LYS A 467 -21.95 -3.57 17.66
N LYS A 468 -23.10 -3.64 18.31
CA LYS A 468 -23.29 -3.20 19.70
C LYS A 468 -22.92 -4.29 20.70
#